data_AF-A0A1X2G6S8-F1
#
_entry.id   AF-A0A1X2G6S8-F1
#
_cell.length_a   1.000
_cell.length_b   1.000
_cell.length_c   1.000
_cell.angle_alpha   90.00
_cell.angle_beta   90.00
_cell.angle_gamma   90.00
#
_symmetry.space_group_name_H-M   'P 1'
#
loop_
_entity.id
_entity.type
_entity.pdbx_description
1 polymer ?
#
loop_
_entity_poly.entity_id
_entity_poly.type
_entity_poly.pdbx_seq_one_letter_code
_entity_poly.pdbx_strand_id
1 'polypeptide(L)'
;PPRNPPPPSFWSRLWAAPMLHLGRTVLYRYVHGKIYHASLLHKRFPNDHTSQLEPDSLDHFFFSCPLRFAVWQECWRLLFDVPSPSWHSIKSALVTQSWPDLHEPLTLNPPSLLASAIIVGLWRAHWASVFDSSPFIPQKVVTSIHRNIISINRKSSLFPPT
;
A
#
# COMPACT_ATOMS: atom_id res chain seq x y z
N PRO A 1 -16.68 5.56 -14.64
CA PRO A 1 -16.64 4.12 -14.22
C PRO A 1 -15.33 3.48 -14.69
N PRO A 2 -14.70 2.59 -13.89
CA PRO A 2 -13.53 1.84 -14.37
C PRO A 2 -13.91 1.04 -15.62
N ARG A 3 -13.02 0.96 -16.61
CA ARG A 3 -13.31 0.33 -17.90
C ARG A 3 -13.63 -1.17 -17.78
N ASN A 4 -13.23 -1.82 -16.69
CA ASN A 4 -13.62 -3.18 -16.29
C ASN A 4 -13.80 -3.22 -14.76
N PRO A 5 -15.02 -3.36 -14.23
CA PRO A 5 -15.21 -3.52 -12.79
C PRO A 5 -14.65 -4.88 -12.31
N PRO A 6 -14.10 -4.97 -11.09
CA PRO A 6 -13.67 -6.25 -10.53
C PRO A 6 -14.85 -7.20 -10.37
N PRO A 7 -14.62 -8.53 -10.47
CA PRO A 7 -15.68 -9.52 -10.26
C PRO A 7 -16.22 -9.46 -8.81
N PRO A 8 -17.47 -9.87 -8.54
CA PRO A 8 -18.02 -9.89 -7.17
C PRO A 8 -17.15 -10.64 -6.15
N SER A 9 -16.52 -11.74 -6.58
CA SER A 9 -15.62 -12.54 -5.74
C SER A 9 -14.42 -11.76 -5.24
N PHE A 10 -13.94 -10.76 -5.99
CA PHE A 10 -12.89 -9.85 -5.53
C PHE A 10 -13.34 -9.08 -4.30
N TRP A 11 -14.55 -8.51 -4.34
CA TRP A 11 -15.08 -7.71 -3.23
C TRP A 11 -15.26 -8.56 -1.99
N SER A 12 -15.84 -9.76 -2.12
CA SER A 12 -15.96 -10.70 -1.01
C SER A 12 -14.61 -10.98 -0.35
N ARG A 13 -13.56 -11.23 -1.13
CA ARG A 13 -12.19 -11.45 -0.59
C ARG A 13 -11.64 -10.19 0.09
N LEU A 14 -11.76 -9.02 -0.53
CA LEU A 14 -11.26 -7.76 0.04
C LEU A 14 -11.93 -7.42 1.37
N TRP A 15 -13.24 -7.62 1.48
CA TRP A 15 -13.99 -7.31 2.70
C TRP A 15 -13.78 -8.34 3.80
N ALA A 16 -13.54 -9.61 3.45
CA ALA A 16 -13.20 -10.66 4.40
C ALA A 16 -11.73 -10.58 4.89
N ALA A 17 -10.83 -10.03 4.09
CA ALA A 17 -9.41 -9.95 4.43
C ALA A 17 -9.16 -9.10 5.70
N PRO A 18 -8.44 -9.63 6.70
CA PRO A 18 -7.96 -8.84 7.84
C PRO A 18 -7.01 -7.75 7.34
N MET A 19 -7.40 -6.49 7.50
CA MET A 19 -6.63 -5.34 7.00
C MET A 19 -6.82 -4.14 7.92
N LEU A 20 -5.83 -3.26 7.94
CA LEU A 20 -6.01 -1.92 8.49
C LEU A 20 -7.09 -1.18 7.68
N HIS A 21 -8.03 -0.54 8.39
CA HIS A 21 -9.15 0.17 7.77
C HIS A 21 -8.71 1.16 6.68
N LEU A 22 -7.69 1.98 6.97
CA LEU A 22 -7.15 2.92 6.00
C LEU A 22 -6.53 2.21 4.78
N GLY A 23 -5.81 1.11 5.00
CA GLY A 23 -5.22 0.32 3.91
C GLY A 23 -6.28 -0.27 2.99
N ARG A 24 -7.38 -0.78 3.55
CA ARG A 24 -8.55 -1.26 2.80
C ARG A 24 -9.20 -0.13 1.99
N THR A 25 -9.41 1.03 2.61
CA THR A 25 -9.99 2.19 1.93
C THR A 25 -9.13 2.67 0.76
N VAL A 26 -7.81 2.70 0.92
CA VAL A 26 -6.89 3.06 -0.16
C VAL A 26 -6.95 2.03 -1.28
N LEU A 27 -6.90 0.73 -0.97
CA LEU A 27 -6.99 -0.32 -1.98
C LEU A 27 -8.33 -0.30 -2.72
N TYR A 28 -9.45 -0.11 -2.01
CA TYR A 28 -10.78 0.09 -2.59
C TYR A 28 -10.78 1.25 -3.59
N ARG A 29 -10.22 2.42 -3.20
CA ARG A 29 -10.15 3.58 -4.09
C ARG A 29 -9.26 3.32 -5.31
N TYR A 30 -8.14 2.62 -5.13
CA TYR A 30 -7.24 2.25 -6.22
C TYR A 30 -7.98 1.42 -7.27
N VAL A 31 -8.67 0.37 -6.82
CA VAL A 31 -9.43 -0.55 -7.66
C VAL A 31 -10.56 0.18 -8.42
N HIS A 32 -11.20 1.16 -7.78
CA HIS A 32 -12.23 1.97 -8.43
C HIS A 32 -11.68 3.11 -9.31
N GLY A 33 -10.37 3.31 -9.35
CA GLY A 33 -9.74 4.45 -10.01
C GLY A 33 -10.14 5.80 -9.41
N LYS A 34 -10.47 5.83 -8.11
CA LYS A 34 -10.93 7.01 -7.36
C LYS A 34 -9.87 7.51 -6.39
N ILE A 35 -8.60 7.40 -6.76
CA ILE A 35 -7.52 7.99 -5.97
C ILE A 35 -7.28 9.39 -6.48
N TYR A 36 -7.40 10.34 -5.55
CA TYR A 36 -7.01 11.72 -5.81
C TYR A 36 -5.49 11.74 -5.99
N HIS A 37 -5.05 11.91 -7.23
CA HIS A 37 -3.68 12.32 -7.54
C HIS A 37 -3.58 13.84 -7.42
N ALA A 38 -2.37 14.40 -7.25
CA ALA A 38 -2.23 15.84 -7.03
C ALA A 38 -2.74 16.64 -8.24
N SER A 39 -2.78 16.05 -9.44
CA SER A 39 -3.41 16.59 -10.65
C SER A 39 -4.93 16.81 -10.54
N LEU A 40 -5.65 15.96 -9.79
CA LEU A 40 -7.08 16.18 -9.50
C LEU A 40 -7.30 17.25 -8.44
N LEU A 41 -6.36 17.37 -7.49
CA LEU A 41 -6.37 18.44 -6.50
C LEU A 41 -6.00 19.79 -7.12
N HIS A 42 -5.00 19.86 -8.00
CA HIS A 42 -4.60 21.07 -8.71
C HIS A 42 -5.71 21.56 -9.67
N LYS A 43 -6.44 20.64 -10.32
CA LYS A 43 -7.67 20.99 -11.08
C LYS A 43 -8.80 21.53 -10.19
N ARG A 44 -8.82 21.20 -8.90
CA ARG A 44 -9.85 21.64 -7.94
C ARG A 44 -9.40 22.88 -7.13
N PHE A 45 -8.11 23.09 -6.99
CA PHE A 45 -7.44 24.15 -6.22
C PHE A 45 -6.23 24.67 -7.03
N PRO A 46 -6.44 25.60 -7.97
CA PRO A 46 -5.41 26.03 -8.93
C PRO A 46 -4.23 26.81 -8.34
N ASN A 47 -4.28 27.20 -7.06
CA ASN A 47 -3.31 28.12 -6.45
C ASN A 47 -2.15 27.44 -5.72
N ASP A 48 -2.08 26.11 -5.67
CA ASP A 48 -0.94 25.40 -5.11
C ASP A 48 0.04 24.96 -6.21
N HIS A 49 1.25 25.55 -6.18
CA HIS A 49 2.32 25.41 -7.16
C HIS A 49 3.07 24.06 -7.14
N THR A 50 2.45 22.96 -6.73
CA THR A 50 3.08 21.62 -6.67
C THR A 50 2.97 20.85 -8.00
N SER A 51 2.92 21.56 -9.12
CA SER A 51 2.80 21.01 -10.46
C SER A 51 4.17 20.77 -11.10
N GLN A 52 4.84 19.66 -10.80
CA GLN A 52 5.94 19.23 -11.69
C GLN A 52 6.05 17.74 -12.03
N LEU A 53 5.47 16.77 -11.31
CA LEU A 53 5.68 15.35 -11.66
C LEU A 53 4.47 14.48 -11.29
N GLU A 54 3.37 14.63 -12.03
CA GLU A 54 2.20 13.78 -11.84
C GLU A 54 2.31 12.49 -12.67
N PRO A 55 2.11 11.31 -12.07
CA PRO A 55 2.17 10.04 -12.80
C PRO A 55 1.06 9.89 -13.86
N ASP A 56 1.43 9.41 -15.05
CA ASP A 56 0.48 9.12 -16.14
C ASP A 56 -0.51 7.96 -15.82
N SER A 57 -0.30 7.21 -14.72
CA SER A 57 -1.20 6.11 -14.33
C SER A 57 -1.29 5.87 -12.81
N LEU A 58 -2.42 5.32 -12.38
CA LEU A 58 -2.65 4.80 -11.02
C LEU A 58 -1.60 3.75 -10.63
N ASP A 59 -1.18 2.93 -11.59
CA ASP A 59 -0.17 1.89 -11.38
C ASP A 59 1.20 2.50 -11.10
N HIS A 60 1.58 3.56 -11.82
CA HIS A 60 2.79 4.31 -11.50
C HIS A 60 2.69 4.95 -10.12
N PHE A 61 1.55 5.57 -9.81
CA PHE A 61 1.36 6.20 -8.51
C PHE A 61 1.44 5.22 -7.33
N PHE A 62 0.98 3.97 -7.45
CA PHE A 62 1.01 3.01 -6.33
C PHE A 62 2.21 2.08 -6.32
N PHE A 63 2.66 1.66 -7.50
CA PHE A 63 3.53 0.49 -7.66
C PHE A 63 4.79 0.80 -8.44
N SER A 64 4.68 1.32 -9.67
CA SER A 64 5.82 1.35 -10.59
C SER A 64 6.69 2.62 -10.49
N CYS A 65 6.29 3.63 -9.70
CA CYS A 65 7.15 4.78 -9.38
C CYS A 65 8.42 4.29 -8.65
N PRO A 66 9.65 4.63 -9.09
CA PRO A 66 10.88 4.09 -8.50
C PRO A 66 10.98 4.26 -6.98
N LEU A 67 10.60 5.43 -6.45
CA LEU A 67 10.67 5.69 -5.00
C LEU A 67 9.69 4.82 -4.20
N ARG A 68 8.49 4.59 -4.73
CA ARG A 68 7.47 3.78 -4.06
C ARG A 68 7.73 2.29 -4.25
N PHE A 69 8.23 1.92 -5.42
CA PHE A 69 8.65 0.55 -5.69
C PHE A 69 9.79 0.13 -4.78
N ALA A 70 10.77 1.00 -4.53
CA ALA A 70 11.85 0.73 -3.58
C ALA A 70 11.32 0.44 -2.16
N VAL A 71 10.32 1.19 -1.70
CA VAL A 71 9.65 0.93 -0.41
C VAL A 71 8.93 -0.42 -0.45
N TRP A 72 8.19 -0.70 -1.51
CA TRP A 72 7.52 -1.99 -1.69
C TRP A 72 8.50 -3.15 -1.65
N GLN A 73 9.58 -3.11 -2.44
CA GLN A 73 10.58 -4.17 -2.50
C GLN A 73 11.19 -4.42 -1.12
N GLU A 74 11.60 -3.36 -0.43
CA GLU A 74 12.26 -3.52 0.87
C GLU A 74 11.30 -4.04 1.94
N CYS A 75 10.09 -3.48 2.04
CA CYS A 75 9.09 -4.01 2.96
C CYS A 75 8.65 -5.44 2.59
N TRP A 76 8.55 -5.76 1.31
CA TRP A 76 8.18 -7.10 0.85
C TRP A 76 9.24 -8.13 1.23
N ARG A 77 10.51 -7.81 1.01
CA ARG A 77 11.66 -8.63 1.42
C ARG A 77 11.71 -8.87 2.93
N LEU A 78 11.24 -7.91 3.74
CA LEU A 78 11.14 -8.08 5.19
C LEU A 78 9.99 -8.98 5.63
N LEU A 79 8.96 -9.11 4.79
CA LEU A 79 7.73 -9.83 5.13
C LEU A 79 7.71 -11.25 4.58
N PHE A 80 8.14 -11.45 3.33
CA PHE A 80 7.82 -12.63 2.52
C PHE A 80 9.07 -13.35 2.03
N ASP A 81 8.96 -14.67 1.84
CA ASP A 81 10.00 -15.56 1.31
C ASP A 81 10.37 -15.30 -0.18
N VAL A 82 9.77 -14.28 -0.81
CA VAL A 82 10.06 -13.86 -2.18
C VAL A 82 10.83 -12.54 -2.13
N PRO A 83 12.18 -12.54 -2.22
CA PRO A 83 12.99 -11.37 -1.89
C PRO A 83 12.93 -10.24 -2.92
N SER A 84 12.55 -10.52 -4.17
CA SER A 84 12.53 -9.53 -5.26
C SER A 84 11.24 -9.61 -6.06
N PRO A 85 10.14 -9.01 -5.58
CA PRO A 85 8.89 -8.99 -6.32
C PRO A 85 8.96 -8.00 -7.49
N SER A 86 8.29 -8.33 -8.60
CA SER A 86 7.95 -7.33 -9.60
C SER A 86 6.77 -6.46 -9.12
N TRP A 87 6.65 -5.24 -9.63
CA TRP A 87 5.50 -4.38 -9.30
C TRP A 87 4.17 -5.03 -9.73
N HIS A 88 4.16 -5.81 -10.82
CA HIS A 88 3.01 -6.60 -11.26
C HIS A 88 2.65 -7.68 -10.25
N SER A 89 3.64 -8.36 -9.67
CA SER A 89 3.43 -9.40 -8.65
C SER A 89 2.83 -8.82 -7.38
N ILE A 90 3.31 -7.65 -6.93
CA ILE A 90 2.73 -6.93 -5.78
C ILE A 90 1.28 -6.55 -6.04
N LYS A 91 1.01 -5.93 -7.21
CA LYS A 91 -0.35 -5.56 -7.62
C LYS A 91 -1.25 -6.79 -7.69
N SER A 92 -0.77 -7.88 -8.28
CA SER A 92 -1.50 -9.14 -8.38
C SER A 92 -1.85 -9.66 -6.99
N ALA A 93 -0.90 -9.77 -6.07
CA ALA A 93 -1.14 -10.24 -4.71
C ALA A 93 -2.18 -9.38 -3.97
N LEU A 94 -2.09 -8.05 -4.10
CA LEU A 94 -3.06 -7.12 -3.52
C LEU A 94 -4.46 -7.28 -4.11
N VAL A 95 -4.57 -7.54 -5.42
CA VAL A 95 -5.87 -7.67 -6.07
C VAL A 95 -6.45 -9.07 -5.85
N THR A 96 -5.66 -10.12 -5.94
CA THR A 96 -6.16 -11.49 -5.79
C THR A 96 -6.30 -11.90 -4.32
N GLN A 97 -5.63 -11.18 -3.41
CA GLN A 97 -5.42 -11.57 -2.01
C GLN A 97 -4.67 -12.92 -1.90
N SER A 98 -3.83 -13.21 -2.89
CA SER A 98 -2.94 -14.38 -2.92
C SER A 98 -1.54 -13.93 -2.55
N TRP A 99 -1.04 -14.41 -1.43
CA TRP A 99 0.21 -13.94 -0.82
C TRP A 99 1.26 -15.05 -0.83
N PRO A 100 2.56 -14.70 -0.97
CA PRO A 100 3.62 -15.64 -0.64
C PRO A 100 3.65 -15.94 0.87
N ASP A 101 4.42 -16.96 1.24
CA ASP A 101 4.66 -17.29 2.63
C ASP A 101 5.41 -16.17 3.36
N LEU A 102 5.04 -15.98 4.62
CA LEU A 102 5.66 -14.99 5.51
C LEU A 102 6.90 -15.58 6.19
N HIS A 103 7.89 -14.74 6.43
CA HIS A 103 9.01 -15.10 7.30
C HIS A 103 8.55 -15.30 8.75
N GLU A 104 9.14 -16.26 9.46
CA GLU A 104 9.04 -16.34 10.92
C GLU A 104 9.70 -15.10 11.58
N PRO A 105 9.12 -14.51 12.65
CA PRO A 105 7.92 -14.91 13.40
C PRO A 105 6.63 -14.24 12.94
N LEU A 106 6.56 -13.73 11.70
CA LEU A 106 5.43 -12.94 11.20
C LEU A 106 4.23 -13.80 10.80
N THR A 107 4.40 -15.12 10.69
CA THR A 107 3.38 -16.11 10.30
C THR A 107 2.13 -16.11 11.19
N LEU A 108 2.23 -15.57 12.42
CA LEU A 108 1.08 -15.32 13.32
C LEU A 108 0.10 -14.26 12.79
N ASN A 109 0.48 -13.50 11.76
CA ASN A 109 -0.33 -12.42 11.22
C ASN A 109 -0.89 -12.78 9.84
N PRO A 110 -2.11 -12.34 9.51
CA PRO A 110 -2.60 -12.40 8.14
C PRO A 110 -1.69 -11.57 7.20
N PRO A 111 -1.21 -12.12 6.07
CA PRO A 111 -0.40 -11.38 5.09
C PRO A 111 -1.03 -10.07 4.63
N SER A 112 -2.35 -10.08 4.40
CA SER A 112 -3.13 -8.90 3.99
C SER A 112 -3.09 -7.79 5.04
N LEU A 113 -2.98 -8.11 6.33
CA LEU A 113 -2.84 -7.13 7.41
C LEU A 113 -1.49 -6.43 7.32
N LEU A 114 -0.40 -7.18 7.16
CA LEU A 114 0.94 -6.63 7.04
C LEU A 114 1.12 -5.83 5.75
N ALA A 115 0.62 -6.34 4.62
CA ALA A 115 0.60 -5.62 3.35
C ALA A 115 -0.21 -4.32 3.45
N SER A 116 -1.33 -4.31 4.18
CA SER A 116 -2.10 -3.09 4.41
C SER A 116 -1.34 -2.03 5.21
N ALA A 117 -0.38 -2.42 6.07
CA ALA A 117 0.50 -1.48 6.76
C ALA A 117 1.46 -0.78 5.79
N ILE A 118 1.94 -1.49 4.76
CA ILE A 118 2.75 -0.89 3.68
C ILE A 118 1.92 0.16 2.93
N ILE A 119 0.69 -0.20 2.51
CA ILE A 119 -0.23 0.71 1.82
C ILE A 119 -0.47 1.98 2.64
N VAL A 120 -0.73 1.82 3.94
CA VAL A 120 -0.95 2.96 4.85
C VAL A 120 0.30 3.84 4.96
N GLY A 121 1.49 3.26 5.07
CA GLY A 121 2.74 4.01 5.13
C GLY A 121 3.01 4.81 3.86
N LEU A 122 2.85 4.18 2.70
CA LEU A 122 2.98 4.85 1.40
C LEU A 122 1.97 5.98 1.24
N TRP A 123 0.71 5.73 1.61
CA TRP A 123 -0.35 6.73 1.54
C TRP A 123 -0.04 7.95 2.41
N ARG A 124 0.33 7.73 3.67
CA ARG A 124 0.69 8.82 4.60
C ARG A 124 1.89 9.61 4.12
N ALA A 125 2.95 8.93 3.68
CA ALA A 125 4.15 9.58 3.19
C ALA A 125 3.89 10.41 1.92
N HIS A 126 3.03 9.92 1.03
CA HIS A 126 2.61 10.69 -0.14
C HIS A 126 1.88 11.97 0.26
N TRP A 127 0.88 11.89 1.14
CA TRP A 127 0.12 13.07 1.55
C TRP A 127 0.92 14.06 2.38
N ALA A 128 1.85 13.59 3.22
CA ALA A 128 2.79 14.47 3.91
C ALA A 128 3.69 15.23 2.91
N SER A 129 4.04 14.61 1.78
CA SER A 129 4.78 15.30 0.72
C SER A 129 3.96 16.34 -0.02
N VAL A 130 2.64 16.14 -0.12
CA VAL A 130 1.75 17.08 -0.82
C VAL A 130 1.34 18.23 0.09
N PHE A 131 0.96 17.95 1.34
CA PHE A 131 0.38 18.95 2.24
C PHE A 131 1.39 19.56 3.22
N ASP A 132 2.37 18.78 3.67
CA ASP A 132 3.34 19.23 4.68
C ASP A 132 4.69 19.61 4.07
N SER A 133 4.81 19.63 2.73
CA SER A 133 6.07 19.80 1.98
C SER A 133 7.19 18.84 2.44
N SER A 134 6.82 17.68 3.01
CA SER A 134 7.79 16.73 3.55
C SER A 134 8.35 15.83 2.44
N PRO A 135 9.66 15.81 2.16
CA PRO A 135 10.17 15.02 1.05
C PRO A 135 9.89 13.52 1.22
N PHE A 136 9.44 12.86 0.15
CA PHE A 136 9.28 11.42 0.13
C PHE A 136 10.67 10.74 0.12
N ILE A 137 11.09 10.23 1.29
CA ILE A 137 12.38 9.55 1.45
C ILE A 137 12.12 8.07 1.73
N PRO A 138 12.36 7.15 0.77
CA PRO A 138 12.02 5.72 0.89
C PRO A 138 12.47 5.09 2.20
N GLN A 139 13.71 5.35 2.63
CA GLN A 139 14.28 4.79 3.86
C GLN A 139 13.51 5.20 5.13
N LYS A 140 13.04 6.46 5.21
CA LYS A 140 12.21 6.93 6.33
C LYS A 140 10.83 6.25 6.31
N VAL A 141 10.27 6.05 5.12
CA VAL A 141 8.98 5.38 4.94
C VAL A 141 9.07 3.90 5.34
N VAL A 142 10.09 3.18 4.86
CA VAL A 142 10.37 1.79 5.25
C VAL A 142 10.53 1.67 6.76
N THR A 143 11.34 2.55 7.38
CA THR A 143 11.55 2.54 8.83
C THR A 143 10.24 2.73 9.60
N SER A 144 9.38 3.63 9.14
CA SER A 144 8.06 3.87 9.74
C SER A 144 7.13 2.66 9.60
N ILE A 145 7.08 2.05 8.41
CA ILE A 145 6.29 0.85 8.13
C ILE A 145 6.78 -0.32 8.99
N HIS A 146 8.09 -0.53 9.06
CA HIS A 146 8.69 -1.61 9.85
C HIS A 146 8.34 -1.50 11.34
N ARG A 147 8.38 -0.29 11.92
CA ARG A 147 7.92 -0.06 13.30
C ARG A 147 6.46 -0.44 13.50
N ASN A 148 5.59 -0.10 12.54
CA ASN A 148 4.18 -0.48 12.59
C ASN A 148 4.00 -2.00 12.49
N ILE A 149 4.75 -2.67 11.61
CA ILE A 149 4.74 -4.15 11.48
C ILE A 149 5.16 -4.82 12.79
N ILE A 150 6.24 -4.35 13.42
CA ILE A 150 6.68 -4.86 14.74
C ILE A 150 5.58 -4.67 15.78
N SER A 151 4.91 -3.51 15.80
CA SER A 151 3.81 -3.25 16.72
C SER A 151 2.62 -4.18 16.48
N ILE A 152 2.26 -4.42 15.23
CA ILE A 152 1.20 -5.38 14.86
C ILE A 152 1.59 -6.78 15.30
N ASN A 153 2.80 -7.24 14.96
CA ASN A 153 3.26 -8.58 15.31
C ASN A 153 3.24 -8.82 16.81
N ARG A 154 3.74 -7.87 17.62
CA ARG A 154 3.70 -7.96 19.08
C ARG A 154 2.28 -8.12 19.62
N LYS A 155 1.30 -7.41 19.05
CA LYS A 155 -0.10 -7.54 19.46
C LYS A 155 -0.65 -8.93 19.12
N SER A 156 -0.33 -9.45 17.95
CA SER A 156 -0.75 -10.81 17.54
C SER A 156 -0.09 -11.89 18.40
N SER A 157 1.17 -11.73 18.80
CA SER A 157 1.85 -12.66 19.71
C SER A 157 1.23 -12.68 21.12
N LEU A 158 0.66 -11.57 21.60
CA LEU A 158 -0.01 -11.49 22.90
C LEU A 158 -1.42 -12.11 22.89
N PHE A 159 -2.05 -12.17 21.72
CA PHE A 159 -3.41 -12.69 21.52
C PHE A 159 -3.41 -13.63 20.31
N PRO A 160 -2.86 -14.84 20.44
CA PRO A 160 -2.85 -15.80 19.35
C PRO A 160 -4.29 -16.17 18.97
N PRO A 161 -4.58 -16.40 17.67
CA PRO A 161 -5.90 -16.86 17.26
C PRO A 161 -6.20 -18.23 17.89
N THR A 162 -7.31 -18.32 18.64
CA THR A 162 -7.89 -19.56 19.18
C THR A 162 -8.46 -20.45 18.10
#